data_AF-A0A522RFK8-F1
#
_entry.id   AF-A0A522RFK8-F1
#
_cell.length_a   1.000
_cell.length_b   1.000
_cell.length_c   1.000
_cell.angle_alpha   90.00
_cell.angle_beta   90.00
_cell.angle_gamma   90.00
#
_symmetry.space_group_name_H-M   'P 1'
#
loop_
_entity.id
_entity.type
_entity.pdbx_description
1 polymer ?
#
loop_
_entity_poly.entity_id
_entity_poly.type
_entity_poly.pdbx_seq_one_letter_code
_entity_poly.pdbx_strand_id
1 'polypeptide(L)'
;MNIGKYIHFGIMALLCICFSFINFSFICATGKKRIRVNNAYDISKAMQSAKPGDTLVMQNGIWKDQKIIFEGNGTENNPIVLMA
;
A
#
# COMPACT_ATOMS: atom_id res chain seq x y z
N MET A 1 -21.15 -24.70 -45.00
CA MET A 1 -21.31 -24.87 -43.53
C MET A 1 -20.02 -24.41 -42.88
N ASN A 2 -20.05 -23.28 -42.17
CA ASN A 2 -18.88 -22.43 -41.92
C ASN A 2 -18.11 -22.81 -40.64
N ILE A 3 -17.50 -23.99 -40.62
CA ILE A 3 -16.83 -24.60 -39.45
C ILE A 3 -15.66 -23.73 -38.95
N GLY A 4 -14.98 -23.00 -39.84
CA GLY A 4 -13.87 -22.11 -39.48
C GLY A 4 -14.28 -20.90 -38.63
N LYS A 5 -15.52 -20.40 -38.76
CA LYS A 5 -16.01 -19.29 -37.93
C LYS A 5 -16.20 -19.70 -36.48
N TYR A 6 -16.62 -20.94 -36.21
CA TYR A 6 -16.83 -21.45 -34.85
C TYR A 6 -15.52 -21.75 -34.13
N ILE A 7 -14.50 -22.24 -34.84
CA ILE A 7 -13.17 -22.49 -34.28
C ILE A 7 -12.48 -21.16 -33.92
N HIS A 8 -12.58 -20.16 -34.79
CA HIS A 8 -12.06 -18.81 -34.51
C HIS A 8 -12.80 -18.14 -33.34
N PHE A 9 -14.13 -18.26 -33.27
CA PHE A 9 -14.92 -17.78 -32.12
C PHE A 9 -14.57 -18.48 -30.80
N GLY A 10 -14.35 -19.80 -30.85
CA GLY A 10 -13.97 -20.60 -29.67
C GLY A 10 -12.58 -20.24 -29.12
N ILE A 11 -11.61 -19.99 -30.00
CA ILE A 11 -10.24 -19.58 -29.62
C ILE A 11 -10.22 -18.16 -29.03
N MET A 12 -11.00 -17.22 -29.60
CA MET A 12 -11.14 -15.87 -29.03
C MET A 12 -11.82 -15.89 -27.66
N ALA A 13 -12.84 -16.72 -27.46
CA ALA A 13 -13.49 -16.89 -26.16
C ALA A 13 -12.53 -17.45 -25.10
N LEU A 14 -11.66 -18.40 -25.47
CA LEU A 14 -10.68 -19.01 -24.57
C LEU A 14 -9.56 -18.03 -24.15
N LEU A 15 -9.11 -17.17 -25.07
CA LEU A 15 -8.09 -16.14 -24.82
C LEU A 15 -8.58 -15.02 -23.90
N CYS A 16 -9.85 -14.62 -24.02
CA CYS A 16 -10.46 -13.60 -23.15
C CYS A 16 -10.61 -14.07 -21.69
N ILE A 17 -10.84 -15.37 -21.47
CA ILE A 17 -10.97 -15.95 -20.12
C ILE A 17 -9.60 -15.94 -19.41
N CYS A 18 -8.52 -16.30 -20.10
CA CYS A 18 -7.17 -16.25 -19.55
C CYS A 18 -6.70 -14.83 -19.19
N PHE A 19 -7.07 -13.83 -19.99
CA PHE A 19 -6.71 -12.43 -19.72
C PHE A 19 -7.42 -11.86 -18.49
N SER A 20 -8.60 -12.40 -18.14
CA SER A 20 -9.37 -11.97 -16.98
C SER A 20 -8.80 -12.49 -15.66
N PHE A 21 -8.12 -13.64 -15.66
CA PHE A 21 -7.49 -14.21 -14.45
C PHE A 21 -6.20 -13.50 -14.02
N ILE A 22 -5.49 -12.86 -14.96
CA ILE A 22 -4.23 -12.14 -14.68
C ILE A 22 -4.48 -10.83 -13.90
N ASN A 23 -5.71 -10.30 -13.95
CA ASN A 23 -6.07 -9.02 -13.35
C ASN A 23 -6.55 -9.09 -11.89
N PHE A 24 -6.61 -10.28 -11.28
CA PHE A 24 -7.19 -10.45 -9.94
C PHE A 24 -6.24 -10.11 -8.77
N SER A 25 -4.95 -9.89 -9.01
CA SER A 25 -3.93 -9.81 -7.94
C SER A 25 -3.46 -8.42 -7.52
N PHE A 26 -4.20 -7.34 -7.79
CA PHE A 26 -3.81 -6.01 -7.31
C PHE A 26 -4.91 -5.29 -6.52
N ILE A 27 -5.41 -5.93 -5.46
CA ILE A 27 -6.09 -5.21 -4.38
C ILE A 27 -5.00 -4.65 -3.46
N CYS A 28 -4.57 -3.41 -3.70
CA CYS A 28 -3.76 -2.66 -2.74
C CYS A 28 -4.69 -2.11 -1.66
N ALA A 29 -4.66 -2.68 -0.45
CA ALA A 29 -5.38 -2.13 0.69
C ALA A 29 -4.79 -0.77 1.09
N THR A 30 -5.44 0.33 0.67
CA THR A 30 -5.05 1.73 0.94
C THR A 30 -5.74 2.29 2.18
N GLY A 31 -5.79 1.52 3.27
CA GLY A 31 -6.26 2.02 4.56
C GLY A 31 -5.20 2.88 5.25
N LYS A 32 -5.61 4.01 5.84
CA LYS A 32 -4.78 4.81 6.75
C LYS A 32 -4.33 3.94 7.92
N LYS A 33 -3.03 3.88 8.18
CA LYS A 33 -2.45 3.03 9.22
C LYS A 33 -2.11 3.83 10.46
N ARG A 34 -2.38 3.24 11.63
CA ARG A 34 -1.82 3.68 12.91
C ARG A 34 -0.69 2.76 13.30
N ILE A 35 0.53 3.29 13.27
CA ILE A 35 1.77 2.55 13.48
C ILE A 35 2.29 2.90 14.87
N ARG A 36 2.34 1.92 15.78
CA ARG A 36 2.93 2.14 17.11
C ARG A 36 4.45 2.06 17.02
N VAL A 37 5.14 3.04 17.60
CA VAL A 37 6.61 3.14 17.59
C VAL A 37 7.12 3.35 19.01
N ASN A 38 8.24 2.71 19.37
CA ASN A 38 8.79 2.77 20.73
C ASN A 38 10.10 3.57 20.81
N ASN A 39 10.73 3.89 19.68
CA ASN A 39 12.01 4.57 19.60
C ASN A 39 12.21 5.23 18.22
N ALA A 40 13.31 5.97 18.05
CA ALA A 40 13.62 6.64 16.79
C ALA A 40 13.89 5.67 15.62
N TYR A 41 14.42 4.48 15.89
CA TYR A 41 14.67 3.46 14.86
C TYR A 41 13.36 2.90 14.29
N ASP A 42 12.35 2.70 15.14
CA ASP A 42 11.01 2.30 14.72
C ASP A 42 10.36 3.36 13.84
N ILE A 43 10.58 4.66 14.14
CA ILE A 43 10.13 5.76 13.27
C ILE A 43 10.81 5.66 11.91
N SER A 44 12.14 5.58 11.86
CA SER A 44 12.89 5.45 10.60
C SER A 44 12.45 4.24 9.76
N LYS A 45 12.10 3.13 10.41
CA LYS A 45 11.50 1.96 9.74
C LYS A 45 10.10 2.23 9.24
N ALA A 46 9.24 2.83 10.07
CA ALA A 46 7.87 3.15 9.69
C ALA A 46 7.83 4.11 8.49
N MET A 47 8.71 5.11 8.46
CA MET A 47 8.79 6.09 7.38
C MET A 47 9.15 5.49 6.01
N GLN A 48 9.86 4.36 5.95
CA GLN A 48 10.15 3.67 4.67
C GLN A 48 8.89 3.17 3.95
N SER A 49 7.78 2.99 4.68
CA SER A 49 6.52 2.47 4.14
C SER A 49 5.32 3.37 4.41
N ALA A 50 5.54 4.51 5.07
CA ALA A 50 4.49 5.44 5.44
C ALA A 50 3.88 6.08 4.19
N LYS A 51 2.55 6.15 4.16
CA LYS A 51 1.77 6.77 3.10
C LYS A 51 1.07 8.03 3.61
N PRO A 52 0.72 8.98 2.72
CA PRO A 52 -0.13 10.12 3.09
C PRO A 52 -1.36 9.67 3.89
N GLY A 53 -1.57 10.26 5.07
CA GLY A 53 -2.68 9.93 5.97
C GLY A 53 -2.35 8.90 7.05
N ASP A 54 -1.16 8.30 7.03
CA ASP A 54 -0.70 7.43 8.11
C ASP A 54 -0.36 8.23 9.38
N THR A 55 -0.46 7.57 10.53
CA THR A 55 -0.15 8.16 11.84
C THR A 55 0.80 7.24 12.61
N LEU A 56 1.95 7.76 13.00
CA LEU A 56 2.89 7.11 13.88
C LEU A 56 2.56 7.54 15.32
N VAL A 57 2.28 6.57 16.19
CA VAL A 57 1.88 6.77 17.59
C VAL A 57 3.03 6.34 18.48
N MET A 58 3.68 7.31 19.12
CA MET A 58 4.74 7.09 20.09
C MET A 58 4.15 6.39 21.31
N GLN A 59 4.75 5.28 21.71
CA GLN A 59 4.36 4.59 22.93
C GLN A 59 4.92 5.31 24.16
N ASN A 60 4.18 5.21 25.27
CA ASN A 60 4.60 5.69 26.57
C ASN A 60 5.99 5.14 26.91
N GLY A 61 6.91 6.05 27.24
CA GLY A 61 8.30 5.70 27.49
C GLY A 61 9.18 6.94 27.58
N ILE A 62 10.47 6.73 27.81
CA ILE A 62 11.46 7.81 27.91
C ILE A 62 12.10 7.99 26.53
N TRP A 63 11.87 9.16 25.92
CA TRP A 63 12.43 9.54 24.61
C TRP A 63 13.57 10.53 24.77
N LYS A 64 14.57 10.16 25.58
CA LYS A 64 15.72 11.05 25.87
C LYS A 64 16.80 10.91 24.81
N ASP A 65 17.32 12.05 24.34
CA ASP A 65 18.44 12.16 23.39
C ASP A 65 18.27 11.34 22.10
N GLN A 66 17.02 11.12 21.67
CA GLN A 66 16.70 10.38 20.45
C GLN A 66 16.76 11.31 19.23
N LYS A 67 17.57 10.95 18.23
CA LYS A 67 17.56 11.64 16.93
C LYS A 67 16.47 11.07 16.04
N ILE A 68 15.38 11.82 15.86
CA ILE A 68 14.25 11.44 15.01
C ILE A 68 14.45 12.05 13.62
N ILE A 69 14.48 11.20 12.59
CA ILE A 69 14.42 11.62 11.18
C ILE A 69 12.99 11.39 10.71
N PHE A 70 12.25 12.48 10.49
CA PHE A 70 10.85 12.45 10.10
C PHE A 70 10.67 13.05 8.72
N GLU A 71 11.02 12.27 7.70
CA GLU A 71 10.99 12.67 6.30
C GLU A 71 9.97 11.79 5.54
N GLY A 72 8.89 12.40 5.09
CA GLY A 72 7.84 11.71 4.34
C GLY A 72 6.93 12.69 3.63
N ASN A 73 6.41 12.28 2.47
CA ASN A 73 5.56 13.13 1.65
C ASN A 73 4.09 12.92 2.02
N GLY A 74 3.57 13.76 2.90
CA GLY A 74 2.13 13.92 3.13
C GLY A 74 1.49 14.86 2.11
N THR A 75 0.17 14.89 2.03
CA THR A 75 -0.58 15.92 1.29
C THR A 75 -1.41 16.76 2.25
N GLU A 76 -1.87 17.95 1.83
CA GLU A 76 -2.73 18.81 2.64
C GLU A 76 -3.95 18.07 3.20
N ASN A 77 -4.59 17.25 2.37
CA ASN A 77 -5.75 16.45 2.75
C ASN A 77 -5.39 15.17 3.55
N ASN A 78 -4.15 14.70 3.45
CA ASN A 78 -3.70 13.45 4.09
C ASN A 78 -2.24 13.61 4.57
N PRO A 79 -2.01 14.32 5.68
CA PRO A 79 -0.69 14.47 6.25
C PRO A 79 -0.20 13.14 6.84
N ILE A 80 1.12 12.97 6.93
CA ILE A 80 1.72 11.92 7.75
C ILE A 80 1.94 12.52 9.14
N VAL A 81 1.37 11.91 10.17
CA VAL A 81 1.35 12.49 11.52
C VAL A 81 2.25 11.68 12.44
N LEU A 82 3.08 12.35 13.23
CA LEU A 82 3.73 11.77 14.40
C LEU A 82 3.05 12.32 15.66
N MET A 83 2.53 11.45 16.51
CA MET A 83 1.81 11.84 17.73
C MET A 83 2.24 11.00 18.94
N ALA A 84 2.09 11.56 20.14
CA ALA A 84 2.32 10.88 21.42
C ALA A 84 1.01 10.51 22.11
#